data_AF-A0A2G5S908-F1
#
_entry.id   AF-A0A2G5S908-F1
#
_cell.length_a   1.000
_cell.length_b   1.000
_cell.length_c   1.000
_cell.angle_alpha   90.00
_cell.angle_beta   90.00
_cell.angle_gamma   90.00
#
_symmetry.space_group_name_H-M   'P 1'
#
loop_
_entity.id
_entity.type
_entity.pdbx_description
1 polymer ?
#
loop_
_entity_poly.entity_id
_entity_poly.type
_entity_poly.pdbx_seq_one_letter_code
_entity_poly.pdbx_strand_id
1 'polypeptide(L)'
;MTAVYKCPYDNLLILNIATTCEERNFDYPLEIIQFSIVVIDTRTKTIREDVKFNRYVRPIINPMLTDYCKSYTGIAQATVDTAEPFPVVCEQFCEWLQVHDFQETRYAFVALNRQDLWLVAQYQFLLTKQPLPAMFRQWVDMNALMTKAHQGQYTSRPEEDFVQNMSDFYSIRYEGKARNALDNCEFLAKVTKRFLDDGNLVTVNEILKCFFGNRNIPLTVDPEWGTKFISAMEVHERILPLIACHTGRFFPEDHYGMCHYCKQPASVCTGREHKQYPKDMYEQLREPSVFAITAGLVKEQNDHFGHYVLNRYRPTGKFKEAGVQGRAVAVFDILHNRDGLIMKRIMHPEDYHRELTVLQAMRGQAGFPHLHDFFTTPAHLGGVQYFLVMDYEGECLDDVSRRTDRGISNYNLMRITYKLFWTLESLHIQGYCHRDVHARNVVIRQEFDGLVRIKLIDFGMSLPLDPSPMPDRNLTSWHASLEVCRGDAYSRFDDLTSSLFVAMWCIRLNPFGEDHGQYLTRKVTFDANPLVWFTKELKWIGKLYNSIQLQRSSGYSHTDMFDNFHKWDPEFDPTSPITHSVIENQLRIE
;
A
#
# COMPACT_ATOMS: atom_id res chain seq x y z
N MET A 1 30.80 15.89 53.83
CA MET A 1 29.76 15.08 53.18
C MET A 1 29.94 15.24 51.69
N THR A 2 30.36 14.20 50.98
CA THR A 2 30.44 14.22 49.51
C THR A 2 29.04 14.46 48.95
N ALA A 3 28.82 15.54 48.21
CA ALA A 3 27.51 15.89 47.65
C ALA A 3 26.95 14.72 46.84
N VAL A 4 25.71 14.29 47.10
CA VAL A 4 25.05 13.21 46.35
C VAL A 4 24.88 13.65 44.89
N TYR A 5 25.09 12.74 43.93
CA TYR A 5 24.82 13.05 42.53
C TYR A 5 23.36 13.46 42.35
N LYS A 6 23.12 14.50 41.54
CA LYS A 6 21.77 14.90 41.15
C LYS A 6 21.29 13.95 40.05
N CYS A 7 20.86 12.76 40.46
CA CYS A 7 20.33 11.74 39.58
C CYS A 7 19.29 10.91 40.35
N PRO A 8 18.08 10.70 39.80
CA PRO A 8 17.05 9.90 40.49
C PRO A 8 17.28 8.39 40.39
N TYR A 9 18.25 7.95 39.58
CA TYR A 9 18.52 6.54 39.30
C TYR A 9 19.73 6.04 40.09
N ASP A 10 19.72 4.77 40.50
CA ASP A 10 20.87 4.11 41.13
C ASP A 10 21.98 3.82 40.12
N ASN A 11 21.57 3.50 38.89
CA ASN A 11 22.48 3.10 37.81
C ASN A 11 22.14 3.85 36.52
N LEU A 12 23.18 4.24 35.80
CA LEU A 12 23.07 4.74 34.43
C LEU A 12 23.72 3.72 33.50
N LEU A 13 22.95 3.22 32.54
CA LEU A 13 23.40 2.24 31.54
C LEU A 13 23.77 3.00 30.28
N ILE A 14 25.06 3.23 30.08
CA ILE A 14 25.61 3.97 28.93
C ILE A 14 25.55 3.06 27.71
N LEU A 15 24.69 3.38 26.75
CA LEU A 15 24.36 2.56 25.61
C LEU A 15 24.90 3.18 24.32
N ASN A 16 25.44 2.34 23.45
CA ASN A 16 25.75 2.67 22.06
C ASN A 16 25.48 1.45 21.19
N ILE A 17 24.89 1.67 20.01
CA ILE A 17 24.57 0.63 19.03
C ILE A 17 25.32 0.93 17.72
N ALA A 18 25.86 -0.10 17.08
CA ALA A 18 26.33 -0.02 15.70
C ALA A 18 25.36 -0.74 14.78
N THR A 19 25.19 -0.23 13.56
CA THR A 19 24.29 -0.82 12.55
C THR A 19 25.00 -1.13 11.24
N THR A 20 24.39 -1.99 10.42
CA THR A 20 24.63 -1.98 8.97
C THR A 20 24.36 -0.57 8.42
N CYS A 21 25.14 -0.17 7.42
CA CYS A 21 24.99 1.13 6.76
C CYS A 21 25.65 1.16 5.38
N GLU A 22 25.34 2.19 4.61
CA GLU A 22 25.94 2.48 3.31
C GLU A 22 26.27 3.96 3.21
N GLU A 23 27.35 4.30 2.50
CA GLU A 23 27.80 5.68 2.38
C GLU A 23 26.76 6.54 1.65
N ARG A 24 26.29 7.61 2.29
CA ARG A 24 25.30 8.56 1.73
C ARG A 24 24.03 7.89 1.23
N ASN A 25 23.66 6.75 1.79
CA ASN A 25 22.35 6.15 1.60
C ASN A 25 21.65 6.03 2.97
N PHE A 26 20.70 6.92 3.20
CA PHE A 26 19.90 6.99 4.41
C PHE A 26 18.54 6.30 4.25
N ASP A 27 18.12 5.94 3.05
CA ASP A 27 16.97 5.03 2.82
C ASP A 27 17.43 3.56 2.88
N TYR A 28 18.15 3.21 3.95
CA TYR A 28 18.83 1.93 4.10
C TYR A 28 18.25 1.15 5.27
N PRO A 29 17.83 -0.13 5.10
CA PRO A 29 17.36 -0.96 6.20
C PRO A 29 18.46 -1.24 7.24
N LEU A 30 18.48 -0.43 8.29
CA LEU A 30 19.44 -0.53 9.39
C LEU A 30 19.19 -1.80 10.21
N GLU A 31 20.22 -2.58 10.44
CA GLU A 31 20.21 -3.73 11.36
C GLU A 31 21.31 -3.56 12.40
N ILE A 32 21.03 -3.83 13.67
CA ILE A 32 22.01 -3.81 14.74
C ILE A 32 23.06 -4.89 14.47
N ILE A 33 24.35 -4.51 14.54
CA ILE A 33 25.51 -5.41 14.37
C ILE A 33 26.46 -5.40 15.57
N GLN A 34 26.34 -4.42 16.46
CA GLN A 34 27.00 -4.42 17.77
C GLN A 34 26.10 -3.71 18.80
N PHE A 35 25.96 -4.29 19.98
CA PHE A 35 25.17 -3.74 21.08
C PHE A 35 26.04 -3.73 22.36
N SER A 36 26.40 -2.52 22.81
CA SER A 36 27.30 -2.31 23.95
C SER A 36 26.66 -1.47 25.06
N ILE A 37 26.95 -1.83 26.32
CA ILE A 37 26.56 -1.11 27.53
C ILE A 37 27.71 -1.09 28.55
N VAL A 38 27.93 0.09 29.13
CA VAL A 38 28.80 0.31 30.31
C VAL A 38 27.96 0.91 31.44
N VAL A 39 28.25 0.57 32.69
CA VAL A 39 27.42 0.99 33.84
C VAL A 39 28.12 2.04 34.69
N ILE A 40 27.38 3.08 35.11
CA ILE A 40 27.79 4.00 36.19
C ILE A 40 26.89 3.76 37.39
N ASP A 41 27.50 3.45 38.53
CA ASP A 41 26.82 3.43 39.83
C ASP A 41 26.83 4.85 40.39
N THR A 42 25.64 5.44 40.56
CA THR A 42 25.50 6.84 40.98
C THR A 42 25.70 7.02 42.48
N ARG A 43 25.58 5.94 43.26
CA ARG A 43 25.74 5.94 44.72
C ARG A 43 27.20 5.87 45.11
N THR A 44 27.95 4.97 44.48
CA THR A 44 29.41 4.86 44.67
C THR A 44 30.20 5.84 43.81
N LYS A 45 29.55 6.44 42.79
CA LYS A 45 30.16 7.39 41.84
C LYS A 45 31.28 6.77 41.00
N THR A 46 31.12 5.50 40.62
CA THR A 46 32.13 4.74 39.89
C THR A 46 31.58 4.22 38.57
N ILE A 47 32.41 4.22 37.53
CA ILE A 47 32.17 3.42 36.34
C ILE A 47 32.46 1.96 36.73
N ARG A 48 31.50 1.07 36.54
CA ARG A 48 31.57 -0.35 36.89
C ARG A 48 32.24 -1.11 35.75
N GLU A 49 33.57 -1.16 35.76
CA GLU A 49 34.34 -1.86 34.73
C GLU A 49 34.07 -3.38 34.71
N ASP A 50 33.64 -3.93 35.84
CA ASP A 50 33.29 -5.34 36.05
C ASP A 50 31.92 -5.73 35.47
N VAL A 51 31.07 -4.75 35.15
CA VAL A 51 29.69 -4.96 34.67
C VAL A 51 29.51 -4.28 33.31
N LYS A 52 29.67 -5.07 32.24
CA LYS A 52 29.51 -4.61 30.85
C LYS A 52 28.72 -5.63 30.03
N PHE A 53 27.92 -5.14 29.10
CA PHE A 53 27.32 -5.96 28.06
C PHE A 53 27.94 -5.55 26.72
N ASN A 54 28.45 -6.50 25.94
CA ASN A 54 28.96 -6.24 24.60
C ASN A 54 28.75 -7.49 23.76
N ARG A 55 27.94 -7.38 22.70
CA ARG A 55 27.64 -8.46 21.78
C ARG A 55 27.64 -7.95 20.36
N TYR A 56 28.22 -8.75 19.45
CA TYR A 56 28.00 -8.61 18.03
C TYR A 56 26.68 -9.29 17.66
N VAL A 57 26.07 -8.82 16.58
CA VAL A 57 24.77 -9.31 16.11
C VAL A 57 24.87 -9.60 14.62
N ARG A 58 24.31 -10.74 14.20
CA ARG A 58 24.28 -11.13 12.79
C ARG A 58 23.08 -10.48 12.07
N PRO A 59 23.31 -9.61 11.06
CA PRO A 59 22.23 -9.05 10.25
C PRO A 59 21.62 -10.11 9.32
N ILE A 60 20.32 -9.98 9.03
CA ILE A 60 19.53 -10.93 8.23
C ILE A 60 19.12 -10.32 6.88
N ILE A 61 18.78 -9.04 6.85
CA ILE A 61 18.35 -8.34 5.63
C ILE A 61 19.56 -7.98 4.78
N ASN A 62 20.58 -7.41 5.41
CA ASN A 62 21.85 -7.01 4.79
C ASN A 62 23.01 -7.81 5.42
N PRO A 63 23.11 -9.13 5.16
CA PRO A 63 24.11 -10.00 5.80
C PRO A 63 25.55 -9.62 5.44
N MET A 64 25.76 -9.02 4.26
CA MET A 64 27.06 -8.56 3.81
C MET A 64 27.27 -7.09 4.15
N LEU A 65 28.24 -6.80 5.03
CA LEU A 65 28.62 -5.44 5.38
C LEU A 65 29.31 -4.75 4.20
N THR A 66 28.85 -3.55 3.87
CA THR A 66 29.51 -2.69 2.88
C THR A 66 30.93 -2.35 3.32
N ASP A 67 31.81 -2.01 2.36
CA ASP A 67 33.17 -1.56 2.69
C ASP A 67 33.16 -0.30 3.55
N TYR A 68 32.22 0.60 3.28
CA TYR A 68 31.96 1.77 4.12
C TYR A 68 31.61 1.35 5.55
N CYS A 69 30.64 0.44 5.74
CA CYS A 69 30.22 -0.01 7.07
C CYS A 69 31.38 -0.63 7.87
N LYS A 70 32.20 -1.48 7.23
CA LYS A 70 33.38 -2.10 7.85
C LYS A 70 34.42 -1.06 8.25
N SER A 71 34.66 -0.06 7.39
CA SER A 71 35.57 1.06 7.68
C SER A 71 35.04 1.93 8.82
N TYR A 72 33.74 2.27 8.76
CA TYR A 72 33.05 3.18 9.66
C TYR A 72 32.90 2.62 11.07
N THR A 73 32.49 1.37 11.22
CA THR A 73 32.28 0.71 12.54
C THR A 73 33.53 -0.01 13.03
N GLY A 74 34.42 -0.35 12.11
CA GLY A 74 35.60 -1.14 12.37
C GLY A 74 35.35 -2.64 12.55
N ILE A 75 34.14 -3.12 12.29
CA ILE A 75 33.73 -4.52 12.45
C ILE A 75 34.04 -5.31 11.17
N ALA A 76 34.64 -6.49 11.31
CA ALA A 76 34.93 -7.37 10.18
C ALA A 76 33.73 -8.24 9.84
N GLN A 77 33.61 -8.64 8.57
CA GLN A 77 32.52 -9.53 8.11
C GLN A 77 32.47 -10.83 8.92
N ALA A 78 33.61 -11.49 9.13
CA ALA A 78 33.69 -12.74 9.89
C ALA A 78 33.17 -12.61 11.34
N THR A 79 33.23 -11.41 11.92
CA THR A 79 32.70 -11.14 13.26
C THR A 79 31.17 -11.23 13.30
N VAL A 80 30.48 -10.67 12.30
CA VAL A 80 29.02 -10.73 12.24
C VAL A 80 28.52 -12.07 11.71
N ASP A 81 29.28 -12.74 10.83
CA ASP A 81 28.92 -14.06 10.28
C ASP A 81 28.77 -15.12 11.38
N THR A 82 29.60 -15.04 12.42
CA THR A 82 29.66 -15.97 13.55
C THR A 82 28.82 -15.52 14.75
N ALA A 83 28.21 -14.34 14.68
CA ALA A 83 27.37 -13.81 15.75
C ALA A 83 25.96 -14.43 15.75
N GLU A 84 25.26 -14.26 16.87
CA GLU A 84 23.86 -14.63 17.00
C GLU A 84 22.94 -13.54 16.39
N PRO A 85 21.74 -13.90 15.89
CA PRO A 85 20.78 -12.92 15.38
C PRO A 85 20.18 -12.08 16.51
N PHE A 86 19.66 -10.90 16.17
CA PHE A 86 19.18 -9.92 17.16
C PHE A 86 18.23 -10.47 18.23
N PRO A 87 17.20 -11.29 17.92
CA PRO A 87 16.30 -11.82 18.94
C PRO A 87 17.03 -12.57 20.07
N VAL A 88 18.03 -13.38 19.73
CA VAL A 88 18.84 -14.14 20.70
C VAL A 88 19.70 -13.21 21.55
N VAL A 89 20.34 -12.22 20.92
CA VAL A 89 21.15 -11.23 21.66
C VAL A 89 20.28 -10.36 22.56
N CYS A 90 19.04 -10.06 22.17
CA CYS A 90 18.08 -9.33 22.99
C CYS A 90 17.64 -10.15 24.22
N GLU A 91 17.44 -11.47 24.08
CA GLU A 91 17.17 -12.36 25.20
C GLU A 91 18.36 -12.40 26.18
N GLN A 92 19.58 -12.57 25.66
CA GLN A 92 20.82 -12.50 26.47
C GLN A 92 20.95 -11.16 27.20
N PHE A 93 20.52 -10.07 26.58
CA PHE A 93 20.52 -8.76 27.22
C PHE A 93 19.50 -8.68 28.36
N CYS A 94 18.28 -9.17 28.17
CA CYS A 94 17.27 -9.26 29.24
C CYS A 94 17.74 -10.12 30.41
N GLU A 95 18.38 -11.27 30.14
CA GLU A 95 18.98 -12.12 31.17
C GLU A 95 20.11 -11.40 31.92
N TRP A 96 20.97 -10.69 31.19
CA TRP A 96 22.04 -9.89 31.80
C TRP A 96 21.49 -8.80 32.74
N LEU A 97 20.40 -8.12 32.35
CA LEU A 97 19.73 -7.17 33.23
C LEU A 97 19.22 -7.83 34.53
N GLN A 98 18.63 -9.02 34.42
CA GLN A 98 18.12 -9.78 35.57
C GLN A 98 19.23 -10.26 36.50
N VAL A 99 20.31 -10.83 35.95
CA VAL A 99 21.45 -11.36 36.73
C VAL A 99 22.14 -10.27 37.53
N HIS A 100 22.18 -9.04 37.01
CA HIS A 100 22.77 -7.89 37.68
C HIS A 100 21.78 -7.06 38.50
N ASP A 101 20.53 -7.53 38.67
CA ASP A 101 19.47 -6.88 39.45
C ASP A 101 19.17 -5.44 39.00
N PHE A 102 19.24 -5.18 37.70
CA PHE A 102 18.82 -3.91 37.12
C PHE A 102 17.30 -3.84 37.05
N GLN A 103 16.69 -3.37 38.15
CA GLN A 103 15.26 -3.17 38.25
C GLN A 103 14.80 -2.00 37.38
N GLU A 104 13.76 -2.21 36.57
CA GLU A 104 13.08 -1.14 35.85
C GLU A 104 12.70 0.00 36.81
N THR A 105 12.63 1.24 36.33
CA THR A 105 12.52 2.50 37.10
C THR A 105 13.74 2.92 37.93
N ARG A 106 14.62 2.00 38.35
CA ARG A 106 15.83 2.29 39.14
C ARG A 106 17.05 2.63 38.30
N TYR A 107 17.01 2.35 37.01
CA TYR A 107 18.05 2.74 36.04
C TYR A 107 17.48 3.54 34.87
N ALA A 108 18.36 4.23 34.15
CA ALA A 108 18.05 4.82 32.85
C ALA A 108 19.18 4.55 31.86
N PHE A 109 18.81 4.37 30.58
CA PHE A 109 19.81 4.39 29.52
C PHE A 109 20.31 5.82 29.29
N VAL A 110 21.60 5.93 28.98
CA VAL A 110 22.23 7.16 28.51
C VAL A 110 22.79 6.88 27.13
N ALA A 111 22.33 7.64 26.15
CA ALA A 111 22.82 7.57 24.78
C ALA A 111 23.44 8.91 24.39
N LEU A 112 24.31 8.89 23.38
CA LEU A 112 24.97 10.10 22.91
C LEU A 112 23.95 11.10 22.35
N ASN A 113 23.01 10.58 21.55
CA ASN A 113 21.91 11.33 20.97
C ASN A 113 20.67 10.42 20.78
N ARG A 114 19.59 10.96 20.21
CA ARG A 114 18.33 10.22 19.97
C ARG A 114 18.43 9.00 19.04
N GLN A 115 19.44 8.86 18.18
CA GLN A 115 19.45 7.87 17.09
C GLN A 115 19.41 6.43 17.58
N ASP A 116 20.20 6.06 18.59
CA ASP A 116 20.30 4.68 19.08
C ASP A 116 18.93 4.12 19.49
N LEU A 117 18.10 4.93 20.14
CA LEU A 117 16.84 4.48 20.73
C LEU A 117 15.61 4.85 19.88
N TRP A 118 15.54 6.06 19.35
CA TRP A 118 14.40 6.47 18.52
C TRP A 118 14.44 5.86 17.12
N LEU A 119 15.60 5.86 16.45
CA LEU A 119 15.72 5.35 15.09
C LEU A 119 16.06 3.87 15.12
N VAL A 120 17.21 3.52 15.68
CA VAL A 120 17.80 2.18 15.53
C VAL A 120 17.04 1.11 16.31
N ALA A 121 16.87 1.27 17.63
CA ALA A 121 16.16 0.27 18.43
C ALA A 121 14.71 0.11 17.96
N GLN A 122 13.96 1.21 17.79
CA GLN A 122 12.61 1.15 17.25
C GLN A 122 12.53 0.40 15.92
N TYR A 123 13.41 0.72 14.96
CA TYR A 123 13.42 0.07 13.67
C TYR A 123 13.76 -1.42 13.76
N GLN A 124 14.76 -1.79 14.55
CA GLN A 124 15.13 -3.20 14.75
C GLN A 124 13.98 -4.05 15.34
N PHE A 125 13.19 -3.48 16.26
CA PHE A 125 12.01 -4.15 16.80
C PHE A 125 10.88 -4.27 15.76
N LEU A 126 10.74 -3.31 14.85
CA LEU A 126 9.81 -3.41 13.73
C LEU A 126 10.21 -4.52 12.74
N LEU A 127 11.50 -4.63 12.39
CA LEU A 127 12.03 -5.70 11.52
C LEU A 127 11.74 -7.10 12.08
N THR A 128 11.87 -7.25 13.40
CA THR A 128 11.59 -8.52 14.10
C THR A 128 10.11 -8.70 14.47
N LYS A 129 9.25 -7.73 14.10
CA LYS A 129 7.79 -7.72 14.38
C LYS A 129 7.45 -7.79 15.88
N GLN A 130 8.34 -7.29 16.73
CA GLN A 130 8.19 -7.26 18.18
C GLN A 130 7.78 -5.86 18.67
N PRO A 131 7.03 -5.76 19.80
CA PRO A 131 6.73 -4.47 20.42
C PRO A 131 8.02 -3.86 20.99
N LEU A 132 8.16 -2.53 20.92
CA LEU A 132 9.31 -1.84 21.53
C LEU A 132 9.18 -1.85 23.06
N PRO A 133 10.13 -2.45 23.81
CA PRO A 133 10.09 -2.55 25.26
C PRO A 133 10.04 -1.18 25.96
N ALA A 134 9.42 -1.13 27.14
CA ALA A 134 9.32 0.07 27.96
C ALA A 134 10.68 0.73 28.20
N MET A 135 11.72 -0.06 28.49
CA MET A 135 13.05 0.43 28.79
C MET A 135 13.69 1.28 27.67
N PHE A 136 13.31 1.08 26.40
CA PHE A 136 13.87 1.84 25.26
C PHE A 136 13.06 3.07 24.88
N ARG A 137 12.01 3.41 25.64
CA ARG A 137 11.08 4.51 25.31
C ARG A 137 11.33 5.77 26.10
N GLN A 138 12.31 5.75 26.99
CA GLN A 138 12.76 6.87 27.78
C GLN A 138 14.26 6.76 28.03
N TRP A 139 15.01 7.83 27.81
CA TRP A 139 16.45 7.83 28.03
C TRP A 139 16.99 9.23 28.34
N VAL A 140 18.27 9.25 28.69
CA VAL A 140 19.09 10.45 28.77
C VAL A 140 19.83 10.62 27.45
N ASP A 141 19.44 11.62 26.66
CA ASP A 141 20.23 12.15 25.55
C ASP A 141 21.29 13.09 26.12
N MET A 142 22.54 12.63 26.13
CA MET A 142 23.64 13.35 26.76
C MET A 142 23.97 14.65 26.01
N ASN A 143 23.87 14.67 24.67
CA ASN A 143 24.15 15.86 23.89
C ASN A 143 23.12 16.97 24.15
N ALA A 144 21.83 16.63 24.18
CA ALA A 144 20.76 17.57 24.53
C ALA A 144 20.92 18.09 25.97
N LEU A 145 21.32 17.21 26.90
CA LEU A 145 21.55 17.57 28.29
C LEU A 145 22.70 18.56 28.46
N MET A 146 23.85 18.30 27.82
CA MET A 146 25.01 19.20 27.83
C MET A 146 24.69 20.55 27.19
N THR A 147 24.05 20.55 26.02
CA THR A 147 23.64 21.78 25.32
C THR A 147 22.77 22.67 26.20
N LYS A 148 21.84 22.06 26.95
CA LYS A 148 20.95 22.78 27.87
C LYS A 148 21.68 23.29 29.12
N ALA A 149 22.59 22.50 29.69
CA ALA A 149 23.29 22.84 30.92
C ALA A 149 24.37 23.92 30.71
N HIS A 150 25.05 23.90 29.57
CA HIS A 150 26.20 24.77 29.28
C HIS A 150 25.87 25.91 28.31
N GLN A 151 24.62 26.36 28.28
CA GLN A 151 24.03 27.39 27.39
C GLN A 151 25.06 28.28 26.67
N GLY A 152 25.37 27.97 25.41
CA GLY A 152 26.24 28.77 24.53
C GLY A 152 27.75 28.52 24.65
N GLN A 153 28.21 27.79 25.67
CA GLN A 153 29.61 27.35 25.83
C GLN A 153 29.87 26.00 25.17
N TYR A 154 28.84 25.15 25.12
CA TYR A 154 28.83 23.91 24.34
C TYR A 154 27.77 24.04 23.26
N THR A 155 28.19 24.11 22.00
CA THR A 155 27.32 24.13 20.83
C THR A 155 27.69 22.97 19.93
N SER A 156 26.80 21.98 19.83
CA SER A 156 26.95 20.91 18.85
C SER A 156 26.26 21.32 17.54
N ARG A 157 26.99 21.35 16.42
CA ARG A 157 26.34 21.43 15.10
C ARG A 157 26.03 20.01 14.58
N PRO A 158 24.92 19.79 13.87
CA PRO A 158 24.55 18.47 13.37
C PRO A 158 25.57 17.81 12.43
N GLU A 159 26.43 18.63 11.80
CA GLU A 159 27.45 18.19 10.85
C GLU A 159 28.80 17.85 11.51
N GLU A 160 28.93 18.06 12.83
CA GLU A 160 30.16 17.86 13.58
C GLU A 160 30.15 16.53 14.34
N ASP A 161 31.34 15.99 14.63
CA ASP A 161 31.50 14.77 15.40
C ASP A 161 31.23 15.04 16.89
N PHE A 162 30.07 14.62 17.40
CA PHE A 162 29.68 14.80 18.80
C PHE A 162 30.72 14.26 19.80
N VAL A 163 31.41 13.17 19.46
CA VAL A 163 32.45 12.59 20.31
C VAL A 163 33.62 13.56 20.43
N GLN A 164 34.07 14.13 19.31
CA GLN A 164 35.15 15.11 19.31
C GLN A 164 34.76 16.37 20.08
N ASN A 165 33.55 16.88 19.87
CA ASN A 165 33.05 18.07 20.57
C ASN A 165 33.00 17.87 22.09
N MET A 166 32.51 16.72 22.57
CA MET A 166 32.50 16.40 24.01
C MET A 166 33.90 16.18 24.57
N SER A 167 34.79 15.55 23.78
CA SER A 167 36.19 15.31 24.13
C SER A 167 36.90 16.64 24.39
N ASP A 168 36.78 17.58 23.45
CA ASP A 168 37.43 18.89 23.53
C ASP A 168 36.88 19.72 24.70
N PHE A 169 35.54 19.72 24.88
CA PHE A 169 34.91 20.49 25.95
C PHE A 169 35.33 20.05 27.36
N TYR A 170 35.36 18.74 27.63
CA TYR A 170 35.77 18.23 28.95
C TYR A 170 37.24 17.87 29.05
N SER A 171 38.02 18.01 27.97
CA SER A 171 39.39 17.52 27.89
C SER A 171 39.50 16.03 28.24
N ILE A 172 38.52 15.23 27.81
CA ILE A 172 38.49 13.77 28.00
C ILE A 172 38.87 13.13 26.67
N ARG A 173 40.04 12.49 26.64
CA ARG A 173 40.51 11.81 25.44
C ARG A 173 39.61 10.62 25.07
N TYR A 174 39.23 10.54 23.79
CA TYR A 174 38.69 9.30 23.23
C TYR A 174 39.80 8.26 23.05
N GLU A 175 39.59 7.08 23.65
CA GLU A 175 40.52 5.95 23.62
C GLU A 175 39.82 4.79 22.91
N GLY A 176 40.37 4.33 21.80
CA GLY A 176 39.78 3.24 21.02
C GLY A 176 39.77 3.48 19.52
N LYS A 177 39.10 2.59 18.79
CA LYS A 177 38.84 2.75 17.37
C LYS A 177 37.60 3.61 17.21
N ALA A 178 37.76 4.78 16.58
CA ALA A 178 36.66 5.70 16.35
C ALA A 178 35.42 4.95 15.83
N ARG A 179 34.30 5.09 16.55
CA ARG A 179 32.97 4.57 16.20
C ARG A 179 32.77 3.06 16.40
N ASN A 180 33.65 2.40 17.17
CA ASN A 180 33.30 1.13 17.83
C ASN A 180 32.28 1.39 18.95
N ALA A 181 31.27 0.53 19.08
CA ALA A 181 30.20 0.77 20.06
C ALA A 181 30.67 0.70 21.52
N LEU A 182 31.58 -0.21 21.87
CA LEU A 182 32.09 -0.32 23.23
C LEU A 182 32.98 0.88 23.60
N ASP A 183 33.90 1.26 22.72
CA ASP A 183 34.78 2.41 22.93
C ASP A 183 33.97 3.71 23.11
N ASN A 184 32.89 3.87 22.34
CA ASN A 184 31.92 4.95 22.51
C ASN A 184 31.22 4.92 23.88
N CYS A 185 30.78 3.75 24.35
CA CYS A 185 30.18 3.62 25.69
C CYS A 185 31.18 4.02 26.79
N GLU A 186 32.43 3.58 26.70
CA GLU A 186 33.45 3.89 27.71
C GLU A 186 33.80 5.37 27.74
N PHE A 187 33.94 6.00 26.56
CA PHE A 187 34.11 7.44 26.44
C PHE A 187 32.91 8.20 27.03
N LEU A 188 31.69 7.85 26.61
CA LEU A 188 30.48 8.52 27.07
C LEU A 188 30.28 8.33 28.58
N ALA A 189 30.68 7.18 29.16
CA ALA A 189 30.64 6.96 30.60
C ALA A 189 31.55 7.94 31.35
N LYS A 190 32.78 8.19 30.85
CA LYS A 190 33.71 9.18 31.42
C LYS A 190 33.10 10.59 31.35
N VAL A 191 32.49 10.95 30.22
CA VAL A 191 31.83 12.25 30.01
C VAL A 191 30.62 12.41 30.94
N THR A 192 29.72 11.43 31.01
CA THR A 192 28.53 11.45 31.88
C THR A 192 28.93 11.53 33.35
N LYS A 193 29.95 10.77 33.77
CA LYS A 193 30.50 10.86 35.13
C LYS A 193 31.06 12.26 35.40
N ARG A 194 31.84 12.83 34.48
CA ARG A 194 32.39 14.19 34.65
C ARG A 194 31.29 15.23 34.78
N PHE A 195 30.24 15.13 33.96
CA PHE A 195 29.09 16.02 34.02
C PHE A 195 28.36 15.95 35.38
N LEU A 196 28.23 14.75 35.94
CA LEU A 196 27.71 14.53 37.30
C LEU A 196 28.64 15.08 38.39
N ASP A 197 29.96 14.91 38.24
CA ASP A 197 30.98 15.46 39.15
C ASP A 197 30.93 16.99 39.20
N ASP A 198 30.62 17.65 38.08
CA ASP A 198 30.40 19.09 37.99
C ASP A 198 29.06 19.53 38.63
N GLY A 199 28.28 18.60 39.22
CA GLY A 199 27.08 18.89 40.00
C GLY A 199 25.81 19.09 39.17
N ASN A 200 25.83 18.66 37.91
CA ASN A 200 24.69 18.75 36.99
C ASN A 200 23.66 17.64 37.24
N LEU A 201 22.40 17.92 36.87
CA LEU A 201 21.32 16.95 36.94
C LEU A 201 21.36 16.01 35.74
N VAL A 202 21.41 14.70 35.99
CA VAL A 202 21.19 13.67 34.97
C VAL A 202 19.87 12.98 35.25
N THR A 203 18.92 13.16 34.34
CA THR A 203 17.58 12.55 34.38
C THR A 203 17.13 12.30 32.94
N VAL A 204 16.18 11.39 32.75
CA VAL A 204 15.52 11.20 31.44
C VAL A 204 15.07 12.56 30.91
N ASN A 205 15.49 12.85 29.67
CA ASN A 205 15.18 14.10 28.96
C ASN A 205 14.54 13.86 27.60
N GLU A 206 14.49 12.61 27.12
CA GLU A 206 13.88 12.18 25.86
C GLU A 206 12.91 11.03 26.11
N ILE A 207 11.79 11.04 25.38
CA ILE A 207 10.74 10.03 25.45
C ILE A 207 10.14 9.74 24.08
N LEU A 208 9.59 8.54 23.90
CA LEU A 208 8.84 8.16 22.70
C LEU A 208 7.32 8.33 22.87
N LYS A 209 6.70 9.11 21.97
CA LYS A 209 5.24 9.27 21.88
C LYS A 209 4.70 8.58 20.63
N CYS A 210 3.47 8.07 20.69
CA CYS A 210 2.77 7.53 19.51
C CYS A 210 2.09 8.60 18.65
N PHE A 211 2.11 9.85 19.09
CA PHE A 211 1.53 10.96 18.37
C PHE A 211 2.23 12.26 18.75
N PHE A 212 2.41 13.14 17.77
CA PHE A 212 2.91 14.49 17.95
C PHE A 212 2.25 15.46 16.97
N GLY A 213 1.73 16.58 17.47
CA GLY A 213 0.92 17.51 16.67
C GLY A 213 1.63 18.02 15.41
N ASN A 214 2.95 18.25 15.46
CA ASN A 214 3.70 18.76 14.31
C ASN A 214 3.77 17.76 13.15
N ARG A 215 3.56 16.45 13.40
CA ARG A 215 3.45 15.46 12.32
C ARG A 215 2.17 15.60 11.49
N ASN A 216 1.17 16.36 11.96
CA ASN A 216 -0.02 16.68 11.17
C ASN A 216 0.24 17.77 10.12
N ILE A 217 1.37 18.49 10.22
CA ILE A 217 1.78 19.46 9.20
C ILE A 217 2.48 18.66 8.11
N PRO A 218 1.99 18.66 6.85
CA PRO A 218 2.61 17.92 5.76
C PRO A 218 4.10 18.24 5.63
N LEU A 219 4.92 17.21 5.44
CA LEU A 219 6.35 17.40 5.18
C LEU A 219 6.51 17.68 3.69
N THR A 220 7.21 18.75 3.33
CA THR A 220 7.73 18.90 1.96
C THR A 220 9.00 18.07 1.87
N VAL A 221 8.96 16.95 1.14
CA VAL A 221 10.12 16.04 1.06
C VAL A 221 11.19 16.61 0.13
N ASP A 222 12.42 16.74 0.63
CA ASP A 222 13.60 17.03 -0.18
C ASP A 222 13.81 15.90 -1.20
N PRO A 223 13.87 16.15 -2.52
CA PRO A 223 14.10 15.10 -3.52
C PRO A 223 15.41 14.32 -3.33
N GLU A 224 16.37 14.88 -2.60
CA GLU A 224 17.65 14.25 -2.25
C GLU A 224 17.68 13.77 -0.79
N TRP A 225 16.51 13.57 -0.16
CA TRP A 225 16.43 13.17 1.25
C TRP A 225 17.24 11.92 1.56
N GLY A 226 17.26 10.94 0.64
CA GLY A 226 17.96 9.68 0.82
C GLY A 226 19.49 9.83 0.90
N THR A 227 20.06 10.97 0.48
CA THR A 227 21.52 11.20 0.50
C THR A 227 21.95 12.33 1.44
N LYS A 228 21.00 13.04 2.05
CA LYS A 228 21.25 14.13 3.01
C LYS A 228 20.76 13.74 4.39
N PHE A 229 21.68 13.69 5.35
CA PHE A 229 21.38 13.24 6.71
C PHE A 229 20.21 13.98 7.37
N ILE A 230 20.18 15.32 7.32
CA ILE A 230 19.11 16.13 7.93
C ILE A 230 17.76 15.84 7.29
N SER A 231 17.68 15.89 5.96
CA SER A 231 16.46 15.60 5.22
C SER A 231 15.98 14.16 5.48
N ALA A 232 16.89 13.19 5.60
CA ALA A 232 16.53 11.82 5.96
C ALA A 232 15.95 11.71 7.37
N MET A 233 16.48 12.45 8.34
CA MET A 233 15.92 12.45 9.69
C MET A 233 14.49 12.99 9.71
N GLU A 234 14.18 14.03 8.93
CA GLU A 234 12.80 14.55 8.81
C GLU A 234 11.85 13.51 8.20
N VAL A 235 12.31 12.76 7.20
CA VAL A 235 11.54 11.68 6.57
C VAL A 235 11.35 10.49 7.52
N HIS A 236 12.39 10.03 8.21
CA HIS A 236 12.27 8.97 9.23
C HIS A 236 11.38 9.38 10.41
N GLU A 237 11.40 10.66 10.78
CA GLU A 237 10.43 11.21 11.74
C GLU A 237 8.99 11.09 11.27
N ARG A 238 8.70 10.95 9.98
CA ARG A 238 7.34 10.65 9.51
C ARG A 238 7.08 9.16 9.42
N ILE A 239 8.05 8.38 8.95
CA ILE A 239 7.93 6.93 8.72
C ILE A 239 7.74 6.14 10.03
N LEU A 240 8.49 6.49 11.08
CA LEU A 240 8.49 5.69 12.31
C LEU A 240 7.26 5.95 13.20
N PRO A 241 6.56 4.89 13.68
CA PRO A 241 5.33 5.03 14.48
C PRO A 241 5.46 5.87 15.74
N LEU A 242 6.61 5.76 16.44
CA LEU A 242 6.93 6.54 17.61
C LEU A 242 7.91 7.66 17.30
N ILE A 243 7.72 8.80 17.96
CA ILE A 243 8.53 10.02 17.81
C ILE A 243 9.25 10.37 19.10
N ALA A 244 10.53 10.75 18.98
CA ALA A 244 11.31 11.34 20.06
C ALA A 244 10.78 12.72 20.43
N CYS A 245 10.72 13.01 21.72
CA CYS A 245 10.25 14.28 22.24
C CYS A 245 10.99 14.61 23.52
N HIS A 246 11.52 15.83 23.60
CA HIS A 246 12.07 16.34 24.85
C HIS A 246 11.02 16.37 25.96
N THR A 247 11.44 16.00 27.17
CA THR A 247 10.65 16.19 28.38
C THR A 247 10.81 17.62 28.91
N GLY A 248 9.71 18.32 29.17
CA GLY A 248 9.75 19.71 29.64
C GLY A 248 10.16 19.90 31.11
N ARG A 249 10.08 18.86 31.95
CA ARG A 249 10.36 18.86 33.41
C ARG A 249 10.83 17.46 33.87
N PHE A 250 11.13 17.34 35.17
CA PHE A 250 11.45 16.10 35.90
C PHE A 250 10.63 14.89 35.42
N PHE A 251 11.28 13.75 35.25
CA PHE A 251 10.66 12.48 34.82
C PHE A 251 10.39 11.62 36.06
N PRO A 252 9.16 11.61 36.59
CA PRO A 252 8.81 10.79 37.74
C PRO A 252 8.68 9.30 37.38
N GLU A 253 8.71 8.46 38.39
CA GLU A 253 8.69 6.99 38.26
C GLU A 253 7.42 6.46 37.57
N ASP A 254 6.25 7.06 37.83
CA ASP A 254 4.96 6.69 37.24
C ASP A 254 4.87 6.97 35.72
N HIS A 255 5.83 7.70 35.15
CA HIS A 255 5.95 7.89 33.71
C HIS A 255 6.72 6.76 33.01
N TYR A 256 7.45 5.91 33.74
CA TYR A 256 8.21 4.82 33.15
C TYR A 256 7.30 3.88 32.35
N GLY A 257 7.67 3.59 31.10
CA GLY A 257 6.92 2.68 30.24
C GLY A 257 5.54 3.20 29.80
N MET A 258 5.15 4.42 30.14
CA MET A 258 3.88 5.02 29.75
C MET A 258 4.03 5.90 28.52
N CYS A 259 3.15 5.77 27.54
CA CYS A 259 3.13 6.69 26.42
C CYS A 259 2.56 8.05 26.85
N HIS A 260 3.37 9.12 26.78
CA HIS A 260 2.98 10.44 27.27
C HIS A 260 1.87 11.11 26.44
N TYR A 261 1.51 10.57 25.28
CA TYR A 261 0.34 11.02 24.52
C TYR A 261 -0.92 10.26 24.90
N CYS A 262 -1.02 8.98 24.55
CA CYS A 262 -2.25 8.20 24.76
C CYS A 262 -2.42 7.67 26.19
N LYS A 263 -1.45 7.90 27.07
CA LYS A 263 -1.46 7.48 28.49
C LYS A 263 -1.65 5.97 28.68
N GLN A 264 -1.19 5.18 27.72
CA GLN A 264 -1.23 3.72 27.78
C GLN A 264 0.18 3.16 28.02
N PRO A 265 0.33 2.04 28.74
CA PRO A 265 1.61 1.37 28.92
C PRO A 265 2.16 0.83 27.60
N ALA A 266 3.45 0.54 27.54
CA ALA A 266 4.12 0.04 26.35
C ALA A 266 3.58 -1.31 25.85
N SER A 267 2.99 -2.11 26.74
CA SER A 267 2.30 -3.35 26.39
C SER A 267 1.04 -3.14 25.55
N VAL A 268 0.38 -1.98 25.68
CA VAL A 268 -0.83 -1.61 24.91
C VAL A 268 -0.47 -0.69 23.75
N CYS A 269 0.31 0.36 24.01
CA CYS A 269 0.85 1.25 22.98
C CYS A 269 2.12 0.64 22.40
N THR A 270 2.03 -0.49 21.69
CA THR A 270 3.18 -1.33 21.29
C THR A 270 4.23 -0.64 20.41
N GLY A 271 3.87 0.49 19.79
CA GLY A 271 4.74 1.18 18.83
C GLY A 271 4.79 0.50 17.46
N ARG A 272 3.99 -0.54 17.21
CA ARG A 272 3.88 -1.19 15.91
C ARG A 272 2.84 -0.56 15.00
N GLU A 273 1.77 -0.02 15.59
CA GLU A 273 0.73 0.69 14.84
C GLU A 273 1.08 2.16 14.67
N HIS A 274 1.08 2.63 13.42
CA HIS A 274 1.36 4.02 13.10
C HIS A 274 0.11 4.90 13.22
N LYS A 275 -0.04 5.63 14.34
CA LYS A 275 -1.23 6.48 14.61
C LYS A 275 -1.34 7.75 13.76
N GLN A 276 -0.25 8.16 13.10
CA GLN A 276 -0.21 9.32 12.20
C GLN A 276 0.39 8.94 10.84
N TYR A 277 -0.15 7.89 10.19
CA TYR A 277 0.42 7.33 8.96
C TYR A 277 0.68 8.42 7.90
N PRO A 278 1.94 8.61 7.45
CA PRO A 278 2.33 9.79 6.67
C PRO A 278 2.06 9.59 5.17
N LYS A 279 0.78 9.42 4.81
CA LYS A 279 0.37 9.13 3.43
C LYS A 279 0.87 10.20 2.46
N ASP A 280 0.73 11.47 2.83
CA ASP A 280 1.16 12.65 2.09
C ASP A 280 2.67 12.66 1.81
N MET A 281 3.48 12.15 2.74
CA MET A 281 4.92 12.03 2.57
C MET A 281 5.26 10.89 1.61
N TYR A 282 4.62 9.72 1.76
CA TYR A 282 4.84 8.58 0.85
C TYR A 282 4.44 8.95 -0.59
N GLU A 283 3.40 9.76 -0.76
CA GLU A 283 2.96 10.31 -2.06
C GLU A 283 4.00 11.22 -2.74
N GLN A 284 4.95 11.79 -1.99
CA GLN A 284 6.00 12.67 -2.51
C GLN A 284 7.30 11.95 -2.87
N LEU A 285 7.50 10.69 -2.44
CA LEU A 285 8.74 9.98 -2.70
C LEU A 285 8.84 9.61 -4.18
N ARG A 286 9.98 9.92 -4.81
CA ARG A 286 10.25 9.54 -6.21
C ARG A 286 10.27 8.02 -6.41
N GLU A 287 10.84 7.33 -5.43
CA GLU A 287 10.90 5.88 -5.34
C GLU A 287 10.38 5.45 -3.97
N PRO A 288 9.69 4.30 -3.87
CA PRO A 288 9.22 3.79 -2.59
C PRO A 288 10.39 3.58 -1.61
N SER A 289 10.25 4.05 -0.37
CA SER A 289 11.30 3.93 0.64
C SER A 289 11.59 2.47 0.99
N VAL A 290 12.82 2.01 0.72
CA VAL A 290 13.27 0.66 1.04
C VAL A 290 13.29 0.46 2.56
N PHE A 291 13.67 1.50 3.32
CA PHE A 291 13.59 1.50 4.78
C PHE A 291 12.16 1.22 5.27
N ALA A 292 11.15 1.93 4.73
CA ALA A 292 9.76 1.75 5.14
C ALA A 292 9.17 0.41 4.71
N ILE A 293 9.43 -0.03 3.47
CA ILE A 293 8.90 -1.29 2.93
C ILE A 293 9.43 -2.48 3.72
N THR A 294 10.74 -2.50 3.98
CA THR A 294 11.40 -3.64 4.65
C THR A 294 10.84 -3.86 6.06
N ALA A 295 10.49 -2.79 6.77
CA ALA A 295 9.86 -2.86 8.09
C ALA A 295 8.33 -3.07 8.05
N GLY A 296 7.72 -3.21 6.87
CA GLY A 296 6.27 -3.35 6.73
C GLY A 296 5.50 -2.10 7.16
N LEU A 297 6.12 -0.93 7.05
CA LEU A 297 5.53 0.36 7.45
C LEU A 297 4.74 1.01 6.32
N VAL A 298 4.88 0.53 5.09
CA VAL A 298 3.99 0.89 3.98
C VAL A 298 2.77 -0.02 4.07
N LYS A 299 1.58 0.56 4.25
CA LYS A 299 0.35 -0.23 4.19
C LYS A 299 0.20 -0.74 2.77
N GLU A 300 0.09 -2.06 2.60
CA GLU A 300 -0.27 -2.65 1.30
C GLU A 300 -1.50 -1.89 0.77
N GLN A 301 -1.38 -1.44 -0.47
CA GLN A 301 -2.37 -0.66 -1.20
C GLN A 301 -3.68 -1.47 -1.38
N ASN A 302 -4.48 -1.60 -0.32
CA ASN A 302 -5.93 -1.80 -0.40
C ASN A 302 -6.57 -0.46 -0.76
N ASP A 303 -6.10 0.05 -1.90
CA ASP A 303 -6.07 1.43 -2.29
C ASP A 303 -7.44 1.91 -2.75
N HIS A 304 -7.95 2.96 -2.10
CA HIS A 304 -9.08 3.75 -2.59
C HIS A 304 -8.62 5.06 -3.25
N PHE A 305 -7.32 5.37 -3.27
CA PHE A 305 -6.81 6.65 -3.76
C PHE A 305 -5.35 6.51 -4.22
N GLY A 306 -5.12 6.21 -5.50
CA GLY A 306 -3.76 6.21 -6.04
C GLY A 306 -3.25 7.63 -6.36
N HIS A 307 -2.01 7.69 -6.84
CA HIS A 307 -1.16 8.88 -6.78
C HIS A 307 -1.37 9.85 -7.95
N TYR A 308 -1.82 11.08 -7.68
CA TYR A 308 -1.92 12.13 -8.70
C TYR A 308 -0.55 12.73 -9.01
N VAL A 309 -0.03 12.47 -10.21
CA VAL A 309 1.18 13.11 -10.74
C VAL A 309 0.80 14.13 -11.80
N LEU A 310 1.03 15.41 -11.50
CA LEU A 310 0.71 16.52 -12.39
C LEU A 310 1.41 16.32 -13.75
N ASN A 311 0.65 16.43 -14.84
CA ASN A 311 1.12 16.31 -16.23
C ASN A 311 1.72 14.95 -16.63
N ARG A 312 1.57 13.88 -15.84
CA ARG A 312 2.06 12.53 -16.22
C ARG A 312 1.35 11.97 -17.45
N TYR A 313 0.03 12.10 -17.51
CA TYR A 313 -0.78 11.58 -18.62
C TYR A 313 -1.04 12.67 -19.66
N ARG A 314 -0.44 12.52 -20.84
CA ARG A 314 -0.63 13.46 -21.96
C ARG A 314 -1.68 12.93 -22.94
N PRO A 315 -2.73 13.70 -23.28
CA PRO A 315 -3.68 13.30 -24.31
C PRO A 315 -2.97 13.05 -25.65
N THR A 316 -3.24 11.91 -26.29
CA THR A 316 -2.62 11.54 -27.58
C THR A 316 -3.46 11.98 -28.78
N GLY A 317 -4.71 12.39 -28.56
CA GLY A 317 -5.64 12.79 -29.63
C GLY A 317 -6.16 11.63 -30.49
N LYS A 318 -5.74 10.39 -30.22
CA LYS A 318 -6.11 9.18 -30.97
C LYS A 318 -7.57 8.72 -30.72
N PHE A 319 -8.21 9.20 -29.64
CA PHE A 319 -9.54 8.77 -29.23
C PHE A 319 -10.40 9.97 -28.81
N LYS A 320 -11.58 10.11 -29.44
CA LYS A 320 -12.65 11.04 -29.07
C LYS A 320 -14.00 10.35 -29.26
N GLU A 321 -14.29 9.28 -28.52
CA GLU A 321 -15.67 8.82 -28.46
C GLU A 321 -16.51 9.82 -27.65
N ALA A 322 -17.38 10.50 -28.39
CA ALA A 322 -18.42 11.37 -27.90
C ALA A 322 -19.60 10.52 -27.40
N GLY A 323 -19.60 10.21 -26.11
CA GLY A 323 -20.78 9.77 -25.36
C GLY A 323 -20.93 10.67 -24.13
N VAL A 324 -21.88 11.61 -24.19
CA VAL A 324 -22.34 12.53 -23.13
C VAL A 324 -21.28 12.88 -22.06
N GLN A 325 -20.55 13.98 -22.28
CA GLN A 325 -19.63 14.65 -21.35
C GLN A 325 -18.23 14.00 -21.08
N GLY A 326 -17.40 13.80 -22.12
CA GLY A 326 -15.93 13.85 -21.97
C GLY A 326 -15.30 13.00 -20.84
N ARG A 327 -15.84 11.81 -20.59
CA ARG A 327 -15.44 10.96 -19.46
C ARG A 327 -14.18 10.13 -19.71
N ALA A 328 -13.75 9.89 -20.94
CA ALA A 328 -12.55 9.08 -21.22
C ALA A 328 -11.69 9.69 -22.33
N VAL A 329 -10.36 9.61 -22.19
CA VAL A 329 -9.39 10.18 -23.13
C VAL A 329 -8.22 9.23 -23.31
N ALA A 330 -7.75 9.05 -24.55
CA ALA A 330 -6.50 8.32 -24.81
C ALA A 330 -5.29 9.12 -24.36
N VAL A 331 -4.43 8.49 -23.57
CA VAL A 331 -3.28 9.14 -22.93
C VAL A 331 -1.99 8.36 -23.15
N PHE A 332 -0.89 9.11 -23.10
CA PHE A 332 0.46 8.59 -23.02
C PHE A 332 0.98 8.80 -21.59
N ASP A 333 1.45 7.74 -20.95
CA ASP A 333 2.12 7.82 -19.66
C ASP A 333 3.59 8.20 -19.88
N ILE A 334 3.92 9.46 -19.56
CA ILE A 334 5.29 9.97 -19.71
C ILE A 334 6.25 9.27 -18.76
N LEU A 335 5.79 8.92 -17.55
CA LEU A 335 6.66 8.40 -16.50
C LEU A 335 7.19 7.02 -16.86
N HIS A 336 6.32 6.17 -17.40
CA HIS A 336 6.66 4.80 -17.81
C HIS A 336 6.89 4.66 -19.32
N ASN A 337 6.89 5.76 -20.07
CA ASN A 337 7.05 5.78 -21.52
C ASN A 337 6.09 4.81 -22.24
N ARG A 338 4.80 4.85 -21.89
CA ARG A 338 3.77 3.90 -22.34
C ARG A 338 2.64 4.58 -23.10
N ASP A 339 2.32 4.05 -24.27
CA ASP A 339 1.14 4.43 -25.08
C ASP A 339 0.04 3.35 -24.98
N GLY A 340 -1.11 3.60 -25.61
CA GLY A 340 -2.22 2.65 -25.69
C GLY A 340 -3.06 2.60 -24.41
N LEU A 341 -3.11 3.69 -23.65
CA LEU A 341 -3.87 3.81 -22.41
C LEU A 341 -5.10 4.69 -22.59
N ILE A 342 -6.14 4.40 -21.81
CA ILE A 342 -7.34 5.24 -21.63
C ILE A 342 -7.37 5.73 -20.19
N MET A 343 -7.52 7.04 -20.03
CA MET A 343 -7.80 7.68 -18.75
C MET A 343 -9.29 8.06 -18.68
N LYS A 344 -10.01 7.41 -17.77
CA LYS A 344 -11.44 7.62 -17.50
C LYS A 344 -11.61 8.50 -16.25
N ARG A 345 -12.25 9.65 -16.40
CA ARG A 345 -12.75 10.48 -15.30
C ARG A 345 -14.13 10.02 -14.86
N ILE A 346 -14.26 9.71 -13.58
CA ILE A 346 -15.51 9.29 -12.94
C ILE A 346 -16.07 10.44 -12.13
N MET A 347 -17.36 10.71 -12.33
CA MET A 347 -18.03 11.89 -11.77
C MET A 347 -18.51 11.65 -10.33
N HIS A 348 -18.97 10.43 -10.05
CA HIS A 348 -19.53 10.08 -8.74
C HIS A 348 -18.55 9.21 -7.98
N PRO A 349 -18.25 9.54 -6.71
CA PRO A 349 -17.32 8.75 -5.90
C PRO A 349 -17.77 7.28 -5.76
N GLU A 350 -19.06 7.02 -5.60
CA GLU A 350 -19.57 5.65 -5.44
C GLU A 350 -19.28 4.78 -6.68
N ASP A 351 -19.53 5.31 -7.88
CA ASP A 351 -19.26 4.62 -9.13
C ASP A 351 -17.75 4.36 -9.29
N TYR A 352 -16.90 5.31 -8.87
CA TYR A 352 -15.45 5.16 -8.87
C TYR A 352 -15.00 4.00 -7.98
N HIS A 353 -15.51 3.94 -6.75
CA HIS A 353 -15.14 2.89 -5.82
C HIS A 353 -15.63 1.51 -6.27
N ARG A 354 -16.85 1.43 -6.83
CA ARG A 354 -17.38 0.19 -7.42
C ARG A 354 -16.48 -0.29 -8.56
N GLU A 355 -16.19 0.61 -9.50
CA GLU A 355 -15.39 0.26 -10.68
C GLU A 355 -13.95 -0.11 -10.31
N LEU A 356 -13.31 0.64 -9.41
CA LEU A 356 -11.97 0.34 -8.90
C LEU A 356 -11.92 -1.03 -8.21
N THR A 357 -12.88 -1.31 -7.33
CA THR A 357 -12.95 -2.57 -6.59
C THR A 357 -13.07 -3.76 -7.53
N VAL A 358 -13.94 -3.68 -8.54
CA VAL A 358 -14.11 -4.75 -9.53
C VAL A 358 -12.86 -4.91 -10.39
N LEU A 359 -12.27 -3.82 -10.89
CA LEU A 359 -11.04 -3.90 -11.70
C LEU A 359 -9.85 -4.47 -10.92
N GLN A 360 -9.74 -4.18 -9.61
CA GLN A 360 -8.74 -4.78 -8.73
C GLN A 360 -9.00 -6.28 -8.53
N ALA A 361 -10.27 -6.67 -8.28
CA ALA A 361 -10.65 -8.08 -8.12
C ALA A 361 -10.43 -8.91 -9.40
N MET A 362 -10.61 -8.30 -10.57
CA MET A 362 -10.42 -8.94 -11.87
C MET A 362 -9.00 -8.79 -12.43
N ARG A 363 -8.03 -8.32 -11.64
CA ARG A 363 -6.66 -8.07 -12.11
C ARG A 363 -6.03 -9.34 -12.69
N GLY A 364 -5.61 -9.24 -13.96
CA GLY A 364 -4.98 -10.36 -14.68
C GLY A 364 -5.96 -11.41 -15.23
N GLN A 365 -7.26 -11.26 -15.00
CA GLN A 365 -8.28 -12.13 -15.57
C GLN A 365 -8.55 -11.77 -17.03
N ALA A 366 -8.69 -12.79 -17.89
CA ALA A 366 -9.05 -12.58 -19.28
C ALA A 366 -10.47 -12.02 -19.40
N GLY A 367 -10.71 -11.15 -20.38
CA GLY A 367 -12.01 -10.52 -20.59
C GLY A 367 -12.23 -9.23 -19.80
N PHE A 368 -11.24 -8.76 -19.02
CA PHE A 368 -11.31 -7.53 -18.24
C PHE A 368 -10.15 -6.58 -18.57
N PRO A 369 -10.34 -5.26 -18.39
CA PRO A 369 -9.27 -4.29 -18.63
C PRO A 369 -8.16 -4.40 -17.60
N HIS A 370 -6.92 -4.18 -18.03
CA HIS A 370 -5.82 -4.05 -17.09
C HIS A 370 -5.81 -2.63 -16.52
N LEU A 371 -6.02 -2.51 -15.21
CA LEU A 371 -5.87 -1.25 -14.48
C LEU A 371 -4.37 -0.98 -14.25
N HIS A 372 -3.86 0.10 -14.84
CA HIS A 372 -2.46 0.53 -14.69
C HIS A 372 -2.27 1.56 -13.59
N ASP A 373 -3.28 2.40 -13.39
CA ASP A 373 -3.24 3.46 -12.38
C ASP A 373 -4.66 3.91 -12.04
N PHE A 374 -4.80 4.56 -10.91
CA PHE A 374 -6.03 5.21 -10.48
C PHE A 374 -5.64 6.31 -9.52
N PHE A 375 -6.31 7.45 -9.55
CA PHE A 375 -5.94 8.54 -8.66
C PHE A 375 -7.07 9.53 -8.50
N THR A 376 -6.93 10.42 -7.52
CA THR A 376 -7.82 11.56 -7.36
C THR A 376 -7.06 12.88 -7.41
N THR A 377 -7.64 13.91 -8.00
CA THR A 377 -7.02 15.24 -7.96
C THR A 377 -7.05 15.81 -6.55
N PRO A 378 -5.97 16.48 -6.11
CA PRO A 378 -5.97 17.22 -4.86
C PRO A 378 -7.07 18.27 -4.82
N ALA A 379 -7.78 18.37 -3.69
CA ALA A 379 -8.90 19.30 -3.53
C ALA A 379 -8.54 20.78 -3.81
N HIS A 380 -7.28 21.18 -3.56
CA HIS A 380 -6.78 22.53 -3.81
C HIS A 380 -6.66 22.91 -5.30
N LEU A 381 -6.80 21.95 -6.23
CA LEU A 381 -6.77 22.16 -7.68
C LEU A 381 -8.16 22.33 -8.33
N GLY A 382 -9.20 22.64 -7.53
CA GLY A 382 -10.56 22.84 -8.03
C GLY A 382 -11.53 21.70 -7.75
N GLY A 383 -11.30 20.94 -6.67
CA GLY A 383 -12.13 19.83 -6.23
C GLY A 383 -11.53 18.45 -6.50
N VAL A 384 -12.04 17.44 -5.79
CA VAL A 384 -11.63 16.04 -5.95
C VAL A 384 -12.31 15.46 -7.18
N GLN A 385 -11.51 15.08 -8.17
CA GLN A 385 -11.93 14.36 -9.36
C GLN A 385 -11.32 12.97 -9.33
N TYR A 386 -12.04 11.97 -9.85
CA TYR A 386 -11.66 10.57 -9.76
C TYR A 386 -11.23 10.04 -11.13
N PHE A 387 -10.09 9.37 -11.21
CA PHE A 387 -9.53 8.88 -12.45
C PHE A 387 -9.11 7.41 -12.36
N LEU A 388 -9.38 6.66 -13.42
CA LEU A 388 -8.87 5.32 -13.67
C LEU A 388 -8.07 5.34 -14.97
N VAL A 389 -6.92 4.68 -15.01
CA VAL A 389 -6.08 4.53 -16.19
C VAL A 389 -5.94 3.05 -16.49
N MET A 390 -6.38 2.65 -17.68
CA MET A 390 -6.43 1.26 -18.10
C MET A 390 -5.96 1.10 -19.55
N ASP A 391 -5.74 -0.14 -20.00
CA ASP A 391 -5.42 -0.41 -21.40
C ASP A 391 -6.57 0.07 -22.33
N TYR A 392 -6.20 0.48 -23.55
CA TYR A 392 -7.17 0.68 -24.62
C TYR A 392 -7.63 -0.68 -25.17
N GLU A 393 -8.93 -0.98 -25.03
CA GLU A 393 -9.48 -2.31 -25.30
C GLU A 393 -10.21 -2.46 -26.63
N GLY A 394 -10.01 -1.50 -27.54
CA GLY A 394 -10.56 -1.54 -28.89
C GLY A 394 -11.92 -0.86 -29.02
N GLU A 395 -12.71 -1.34 -29.97
CA GLU A 395 -13.95 -0.70 -30.41
C GLU A 395 -15.16 -1.35 -29.73
N CYS A 396 -16.21 -0.58 -29.43
CA CYS A 396 -17.40 -1.15 -28.84
C CYS A 396 -18.18 -2.00 -29.87
N LEU A 397 -18.81 -3.08 -29.39
CA LEU A 397 -19.51 -4.05 -30.23
C LEU A 397 -20.72 -3.41 -30.94
N ASP A 398 -21.32 -2.37 -30.35
CA ASP A 398 -22.35 -1.54 -30.98
C ASP A 398 -21.87 -0.98 -32.33
N ASP A 399 -20.71 -0.34 -32.35
CA ASP A 399 -20.16 0.26 -33.57
C ASP A 399 -19.69 -0.79 -34.58
N VAL A 400 -19.04 -1.86 -34.11
CA VAL A 400 -18.60 -2.97 -34.98
C VAL A 400 -19.79 -3.66 -35.66
N SER A 401 -20.88 -3.89 -34.93
CA SER A 401 -22.09 -4.52 -35.47
C SER A 401 -22.84 -3.62 -36.47
N ARG A 402 -22.83 -2.30 -36.27
CA ARG A 402 -23.41 -1.35 -37.24
C ARG A 402 -22.62 -1.29 -38.54
N ARG A 403 -21.29 -1.39 -38.48
CA ARG A 403 -20.41 -1.37 -39.67
C ARG A 403 -20.50 -2.64 -40.51
N THR A 404 -20.96 -3.74 -39.93
CA THR A 404 -21.12 -5.00 -40.67
C THR A 404 -22.47 -4.97 -41.38
N ASP A 405 -22.46 -4.99 -42.72
CA ASP A 405 -23.60 -4.64 -43.59
C ASP A 405 -24.90 -5.38 -43.24
N ARG A 406 -24.80 -6.67 -42.85
CA ARG A 406 -25.93 -7.55 -42.50
C ARG A 406 -26.01 -7.92 -41.01
N GLY A 407 -25.23 -7.24 -40.16
CA GLY A 407 -24.98 -7.69 -38.78
C GLY A 407 -23.98 -8.85 -38.74
N ILE A 408 -23.67 -9.30 -37.53
CA ILE A 408 -22.67 -10.36 -37.28
C ILE A 408 -23.22 -11.72 -37.72
N SER A 409 -22.44 -12.54 -38.45
CA SER A 409 -22.85 -13.91 -38.80
C SER A 409 -23.24 -14.74 -37.58
N ASN A 410 -24.16 -15.69 -37.76
CA ASN A 410 -24.57 -16.61 -36.71
C ASN A 410 -23.37 -17.33 -36.05
N TYR A 411 -22.39 -17.73 -36.86
CA TYR A 411 -21.15 -18.36 -36.43
C TYR A 411 -20.35 -17.47 -35.45
N ASN A 412 -20.11 -16.21 -35.80
CA ASN A 412 -19.41 -15.28 -34.91
C ASN A 412 -20.27 -14.84 -33.72
N LEU A 413 -21.58 -14.73 -33.90
CA LEU A 413 -22.52 -14.36 -32.85
C LEU A 413 -22.54 -15.37 -31.71
N MET A 414 -22.54 -16.68 -32.04
CA MET A 414 -22.43 -17.73 -31.03
C MET A 414 -21.11 -17.66 -30.25
N ARG A 415 -19.98 -17.40 -30.93
CA ARG A 415 -18.66 -17.25 -30.26
C ARG A 415 -18.60 -16.04 -29.35
N ILE A 416 -19.09 -14.89 -29.81
CA ILE A 416 -19.13 -13.68 -29.01
C ILE A 416 -20.01 -13.88 -27.78
N THR A 417 -21.19 -14.50 -27.96
CA THR A 417 -22.12 -14.79 -26.85
C THR A 417 -21.51 -15.76 -25.85
N TYR A 418 -20.90 -16.85 -26.32
CA TYR A 418 -20.21 -17.83 -25.46
C TYR A 418 -19.10 -17.17 -24.65
N LYS A 419 -18.23 -16.40 -25.30
CA LYS A 419 -17.12 -15.73 -24.62
C LYS A 419 -17.64 -14.68 -23.64
N LEU A 420 -18.73 -13.98 -23.95
CA LEU A 420 -19.31 -12.97 -23.05
C LEU A 420 -19.95 -13.63 -21.82
N PHE A 421 -20.62 -14.77 -21.98
CA PHE A 421 -21.10 -15.59 -20.88
C PHE A 421 -19.95 -16.00 -19.96
N TRP A 422 -18.84 -16.46 -20.54
CA TRP A 422 -17.65 -16.86 -19.77
C TRP A 422 -17.04 -15.68 -19.00
N THR A 423 -16.93 -14.50 -19.62
CA THR A 423 -16.47 -13.28 -18.95
C THR A 423 -17.41 -12.90 -17.80
N LEU A 424 -18.72 -12.89 -18.01
CA LEU A 424 -19.70 -12.57 -16.97
C LEU A 424 -19.66 -13.57 -15.82
N GLU A 425 -19.52 -14.85 -16.12
CA GLU A 425 -19.37 -15.85 -15.07
C GLU A 425 -18.10 -15.66 -14.26
N SER A 426 -16.99 -15.29 -14.91
CA SER A 426 -15.74 -14.98 -14.21
C SER A 426 -15.94 -13.82 -13.21
N LEU A 427 -16.74 -12.82 -13.57
CA LEU A 427 -17.16 -11.75 -12.67
C LEU A 427 -18.06 -12.27 -11.52
N HIS A 428 -19.03 -13.13 -11.84
CA HIS A 428 -19.96 -13.72 -10.88
C HIS A 428 -19.26 -14.64 -9.87
N ILE A 429 -18.23 -15.39 -10.30
CA ILE A 429 -17.38 -16.24 -9.43
C ILE A 429 -16.60 -15.38 -8.42
N GLN A 430 -16.15 -14.19 -8.84
CA GLN A 430 -15.53 -13.21 -7.94
C GLN A 430 -16.55 -12.48 -7.05
N GLY A 431 -17.84 -12.82 -7.17
CA GLY A 431 -18.89 -12.36 -6.27
C GLY A 431 -19.53 -11.03 -6.67
N TYR A 432 -19.35 -10.55 -7.90
CA TYR A 432 -19.95 -9.30 -8.38
C TYR A 432 -20.95 -9.54 -9.50
N CYS A 433 -21.93 -8.65 -9.66
CA CYS A 433 -22.78 -8.54 -10.85
C CYS A 433 -22.49 -7.23 -11.60
N HIS A 434 -22.61 -7.23 -12.92
CA HIS A 434 -22.25 -6.08 -13.76
C HIS A 434 -23.32 -4.99 -13.70
N ARG A 435 -24.60 -5.37 -13.87
CA ARG A 435 -25.80 -4.49 -13.82
C ARG A 435 -25.99 -3.51 -14.96
N ASP A 436 -25.03 -3.39 -15.87
CA ASP A 436 -25.11 -2.53 -17.07
C ASP A 436 -24.53 -3.17 -18.34
N VAL A 437 -24.86 -4.45 -18.59
CA VAL A 437 -24.36 -5.17 -19.77
C VAL A 437 -25.12 -4.72 -21.02
N HIS A 438 -24.42 -4.10 -21.97
CA HIS A 438 -24.96 -3.71 -23.28
C HIS A 438 -23.86 -3.63 -24.34
N ALA A 439 -24.23 -3.52 -25.63
CA ALA A 439 -23.29 -3.60 -26.75
C ALA A 439 -22.17 -2.52 -26.73
N ARG A 440 -22.39 -1.39 -26.06
CA ARG A 440 -21.34 -0.36 -25.85
C ARG A 440 -20.34 -0.67 -24.74
N ASN A 441 -20.71 -1.51 -23.77
CA ASN A 441 -19.85 -1.93 -22.65
C ASN A 441 -19.13 -3.25 -22.95
N VAL A 442 -19.36 -3.83 -24.13
CA VAL A 442 -18.61 -4.96 -24.66
C VAL A 442 -17.71 -4.43 -25.76
N VAL A 443 -16.40 -4.52 -25.55
CA VAL A 443 -15.39 -4.04 -26.50
C VAL A 443 -14.65 -5.20 -27.13
N ILE A 444 -14.14 -4.97 -28.33
CA ILE A 444 -13.49 -5.99 -29.14
C ILE A 444 -12.25 -5.42 -29.82
N ARG A 445 -11.17 -6.21 -29.81
CA ARG A 445 -9.87 -5.82 -30.37
C ARG A 445 -9.18 -7.03 -30.99
N GLN A 446 -8.47 -6.79 -32.09
CA GLN A 446 -7.47 -7.72 -32.59
C GLN A 446 -6.16 -7.54 -31.80
N GLU A 447 -5.72 -8.61 -31.14
CA GLU A 447 -4.47 -8.66 -30.39
C GLU A 447 -3.27 -8.91 -31.32
N PHE A 448 -2.05 -8.79 -30.79
CA PHE A 448 -0.81 -8.99 -31.55
C PHE A 448 -0.64 -10.40 -32.13
N ASP A 449 -1.31 -11.39 -31.55
CA ASP A 449 -1.37 -12.77 -32.07
C ASP A 449 -2.34 -12.92 -33.27
N GLY A 450 -2.97 -11.82 -33.69
CA GLY A 450 -3.95 -11.78 -34.77
C GLY A 450 -5.35 -12.25 -34.37
N LEU A 451 -5.54 -12.70 -33.12
CA LEU A 451 -6.83 -13.15 -32.62
C LEU A 451 -7.68 -11.99 -32.12
N VAL A 452 -8.98 -12.10 -32.34
CA VAL A 452 -9.95 -11.12 -31.84
C VAL A 452 -10.44 -11.55 -30.46
N ARG A 453 -10.30 -10.66 -29.48
CA ARG A 453 -10.72 -10.87 -28.10
C ARG A 453 -11.78 -9.88 -27.69
N ILE A 454 -12.71 -10.33 -26.85
CA ILE A 454 -13.73 -9.47 -26.24
C ILE A 454 -13.33 -9.14 -24.81
N LYS A 455 -13.69 -7.95 -24.36
CA LYS A 455 -13.58 -7.53 -22.96
C LYS A 455 -14.86 -6.80 -22.53
N LEU A 456 -15.16 -6.90 -21.25
CA LEU A 456 -16.25 -6.17 -20.62
C LEU A 456 -15.69 -4.93 -19.93
N ILE A 457 -16.33 -3.78 -20.08
CA ILE A 457 -15.90 -2.50 -19.51
C ILE A 457 -17.06 -1.83 -18.76
N ASP A 458 -16.71 -0.80 -17.98
CA ASP A 458 -17.64 0.07 -17.23
C ASP A 458 -18.37 -0.61 -16.06
N PHE A 459 -17.65 -0.77 -14.94
CA PHE A 459 -18.15 -1.42 -13.73
C PHE A 459 -18.72 -0.44 -12.69
N GLY A 460 -19.04 0.81 -13.08
CA GLY A 460 -19.56 1.82 -12.15
C GLY A 460 -20.91 1.45 -11.52
N MET A 461 -21.67 0.56 -12.17
CA MET A 461 -22.97 0.07 -11.71
C MET A 461 -22.88 -1.26 -10.94
N SER A 462 -21.71 -1.89 -10.89
CA SER A 462 -21.52 -3.22 -10.32
C SER A 462 -21.69 -3.25 -8.81
N LEU A 463 -22.22 -4.36 -8.29
CA LEU A 463 -22.43 -4.60 -6.86
C LEU A 463 -22.10 -6.05 -6.49
N PRO A 464 -21.84 -6.33 -5.20
CA PRO A 464 -21.79 -7.69 -4.70
C PRO A 464 -23.06 -8.47 -5.07
N LEU A 465 -22.89 -9.71 -5.50
CA LEU A 465 -23.96 -10.61 -5.93
C LEU A 465 -24.64 -11.32 -4.74
N ASP A 466 -23.94 -11.44 -3.60
CA ASP A 466 -24.45 -12.06 -2.38
C ASP A 466 -24.32 -11.10 -1.17
N PRO A 467 -25.43 -10.69 -0.53
CA PRO A 467 -26.81 -11.01 -0.90
C PRO A 467 -27.22 -10.36 -2.22
N SER A 468 -28.22 -10.95 -2.91
CA SER A 468 -28.78 -10.39 -4.14
C SER A 468 -29.15 -8.91 -3.97
N PRO A 469 -28.57 -7.99 -4.77
CA PRO A 469 -28.75 -6.58 -4.52
C PRO A 469 -30.15 -6.12 -4.94
N MET A 470 -30.84 -5.46 -4.00
CA MET A 470 -32.12 -4.82 -4.28
C MET A 470 -31.92 -3.57 -5.15
N PRO A 471 -32.85 -3.25 -6.07
CA PRO A 471 -32.74 -2.07 -6.91
C PRO A 471 -32.79 -0.78 -6.06
N ASP A 472 -31.69 -0.03 -6.10
CA ASP A 472 -31.53 1.30 -5.50
C ASP A 472 -32.04 2.42 -6.41
N ARG A 473 -32.25 2.10 -7.69
CA ARG A 473 -32.70 3.01 -8.76
C ARG A 473 -33.42 2.23 -9.87
N ASN A 474 -34.16 2.93 -10.73
CA ASN A 474 -34.80 2.30 -11.89
C ASN A 474 -33.75 1.95 -12.96
N LEU A 475 -33.50 0.65 -13.17
CA LEU A 475 -32.56 0.13 -14.16
C LEU A 475 -33.24 -0.31 -15.46
N THR A 476 -34.52 0.02 -15.67
CA THR A 476 -35.26 -0.33 -16.88
C THR A 476 -34.55 0.24 -18.11
N SER A 477 -34.16 -0.65 -19.03
CA SER A 477 -33.51 -0.31 -20.28
C SER A 477 -33.84 -1.36 -21.35
N TRP A 478 -33.43 -1.11 -22.59
CA TRP A 478 -33.61 -2.09 -23.68
C TRP A 478 -32.88 -3.41 -23.36
N HIS A 479 -31.71 -3.33 -22.73
CA HIS A 479 -30.87 -4.47 -22.35
C HIS A 479 -31.22 -5.07 -20.98
N ALA A 480 -32.10 -4.45 -20.17
CA ALA A 480 -32.50 -4.99 -18.87
C ALA A 480 -33.38 -6.25 -19.03
N SER A 481 -33.27 -7.20 -18.11
CA SER A 481 -34.15 -8.37 -18.03
C SER A 481 -35.60 -7.98 -17.69
N LEU A 482 -36.53 -8.93 -17.81
CA LEU A 482 -37.93 -8.72 -17.41
C LEU A 482 -38.03 -8.48 -15.89
N GLU A 483 -37.27 -9.23 -15.11
CA GLU A 483 -37.20 -9.15 -13.65
C GLU A 483 -36.70 -7.78 -13.19
N VAL A 484 -35.65 -7.25 -13.84
CA VAL A 484 -35.15 -5.90 -13.58
C VAL A 484 -36.20 -4.84 -13.91
N CYS A 485 -36.94 -5.00 -15.02
CA CYS A 485 -38.06 -4.10 -15.36
C CYS A 485 -39.23 -4.19 -14.37
N ARG A 486 -39.39 -5.31 -13.65
CA ARG A 486 -40.40 -5.47 -12.58
C ARG A 486 -39.95 -4.89 -11.23
N GLY A 487 -38.66 -4.59 -11.08
CA GLY A 487 -38.08 -4.12 -9.83
C GLY A 487 -37.72 -5.25 -8.86
N ASP A 488 -37.50 -6.46 -9.38
CA ASP A 488 -37.07 -7.61 -8.58
C ASP A 488 -35.60 -7.46 -8.13
N ALA A 489 -35.17 -8.27 -7.15
CA ALA A 489 -33.77 -8.33 -6.72
C ALA A 489 -32.87 -8.80 -7.87
N TYR A 490 -31.71 -8.16 -8.04
CA TYR A 490 -30.79 -8.50 -9.12
C TYR A 490 -30.11 -9.84 -8.88
N SER A 491 -29.85 -10.58 -9.95
CA SER A 491 -29.16 -11.86 -9.93
C SER A 491 -28.21 -12.01 -11.13
N ARG A 492 -27.38 -13.05 -11.11
CA ARG A 492 -26.50 -13.40 -12.24
C ARG A 492 -27.26 -13.60 -13.55
N PHE A 493 -28.50 -14.09 -13.46
CA PHE A 493 -29.34 -14.39 -14.62
C PHE A 493 -29.74 -13.12 -15.38
N ASP A 494 -29.73 -11.98 -14.71
CA ASP A 494 -30.03 -10.68 -15.31
C ASP A 494 -28.90 -10.21 -16.23
N ASP A 495 -27.64 -10.33 -15.79
CA ASP A 495 -26.46 -10.08 -16.63
C ASP A 495 -26.43 -11.03 -17.84
N LEU A 496 -26.69 -12.33 -17.63
CA LEU A 496 -26.74 -13.32 -18.70
C LEU A 496 -27.86 -13.00 -19.70
N THR A 497 -29.04 -12.59 -19.22
CA THR A 497 -30.15 -12.16 -20.09
C THR A 497 -29.77 -10.93 -20.90
N SER A 498 -29.15 -9.93 -20.27
CA SER A 498 -28.66 -8.74 -20.95
C SER A 498 -27.65 -9.06 -22.05
N SER A 499 -26.77 -10.05 -21.85
CA SER A 499 -25.83 -10.50 -22.87
C SER A 499 -26.50 -11.16 -24.09
N LEU A 500 -27.65 -11.83 -23.91
CA LEU A 500 -28.47 -12.31 -25.05
C LEU A 500 -29.11 -11.14 -25.81
N PHE A 501 -29.52 -10.10 -25.10
CA PHE A 501 -30.02 -8.89 -25.74
C PHE A 501 -28.91 -8.17 -26.52
N VAL A 502 -27.66 -8.19 -26.05
CA VAL A 502 -26.50 -7.77 -26.86
C VAL A 502 -26.40 -8.57 -28.15
N ALA A 503 -26.54 -9.90 -28.10
CA ALA A 503 -26.53 -10.73 -29.32
C ALA A 503 -27.66 -10.34 -30.30
N MET A 504 -28.87 -10.10 -29.79
CA MET A 504 -30.01 -9.61 -30.59
C MET A 504 -29.74 -8.24 -31.21
N TRP A 505 -29.09 -7.35 -30.46
CA TRP A 505 -28.69 -6.04 -30.94
C TRP A 505 -27.70 -6.14 -32.11
N CYS A 506 -26.71 -7.05 -32.02
CA CYS A 506 -25.70 -7.26 -33.06
C CYS A 506 -26.26 -7.77 -34.40
N ILE A 507 -27.46 -8.36 -34.39
CA ILE A 507 -28.21 -8.79 -35.59
C ILE A 507 -29.38 -7.85 -35.92
N ARG A 508 -29.46 -6.68 -35.28
CA ARG A 508 -30.49 -5.66 -35.49
C ARG A 508 -31.91 -6.14 -35.22
N LEU A 509 -32.08 -7.11 -34.32
CA LEU A 509 -33.38 -7.61 -33.90
C LEU A 509 -33.92 -6.74 -32.75
N ASN A 510 -35.05 -6.06 -32.97
CA ASN A 510 -35.64 -5.12 -32.00
C ASN A 510 -37.09 -5.50 -31.60
N PRO A 511 -37.30 -6.52 -30.76
CA PRO A 511 -38.64 -6.90 -30.31
C PRO A 511 -39.23 -5.91 -29.30
N PHE A 512 -38.38 -5.13 -28.62
CA PHE A 512 -38.78 -4.20 -27.56
C PHE A 512 -39.09 -2.79 -28.06
N GLY A 513 -38.83 -2.48 -29.33
CA GLY A 513 -39.02 -1.14 -29.89
C GLY A 513 -38.10 -0.10 -29.25
N GLU A 514 -38.43 1.17 -29.43
CA GLU A 514 -37.65 2.32 -28.93
C GLU A 514 -38.34 3.06 -27.77
N ASP A 515 -39.63 2.78 -27.53
CA ASP A 515 -40.41 3.43 -26.48
C ASP A 515 -40.11 2.80 -25.11
N HIS A 516 -39.38 3.55 -24.27
CA HIS A 516 -39.00 3.16 -22.91
C HIS A 516 -40.19 2.76 -22.04
N GLY A 517 -41.33 3.45 -22.19
CA GLY A 517 -42.55 3.15 -21.43
C GLY A 517 -43.19 1.80 -21.77
N GLN A 518 -42.82 1.19 -22.91
CA GLN A 518 -43.37 -0.08 -23.37
C GLN A 518 -42.45 -1.28 -23.10
N TYR A 519 -41.24 -1.07 -22.58
CA TYR A 519 -40.27 -2.15 -22.41
C TYR A 519 -40.80 -3.28 -21.52
N LEU A 520 -41.45 -2.97 -20.40
CA LEU A 520 -42.03 -3.98 -19.53
C LEU A 520 -43.06 -4.85 -20.29
N THR A 521 -44.04 -4.22 -20.93
CA THR A 521 -45.11 -4.92 -21.67
C THR A 521 -44.54 -5.76 -22.82
N ARG A 522 -43.58 -5.22 -23.58
CA ARG A 522 -42.97 -5.94 -24.71
C ARG A 522 -42.06 -7.07 -24.26
N LYS A 523 -41.37 -6.93 -23.13
CA LYS A 523 -40.58 -8.02 -22.53
C LYS A 523 -41.48 -9.14 -22.00
N VAL A 524 -42.66 -8.83 -21.46
CA VAL A 524 -43.68 -9.85 -21.12
C VAL A 524 -44.11 -10.63 -22.37
N THR A 525 -44.34 -9.95 -23.49
CA THR A 525 -44.68 -10.62 -24.77
C THR A 525 -43.54 -11.50 -25.29
N PHE A 526 -42.29 -11.03 -25.16
CA PHE A 526 -41.12 -11.81 -25.56
C PHE A 526 -40.92 -13.05 -24.68
N ASP A 527 -41.01 -12.89 -23.36
CA ASP A 527 -40.88 -13.96 -22.37
C ASP A 527 -41.92 -15.08 -22.56
N ALA A 528 -43.15 -14.73 -22.95
CA ALA A 528 -44.20 -15.70 -23.21
C ALA A 528 -43.91 -16.64 -24.39
N ASN A 529 -43.18 -16.19 -25.42
CA ASN A 529 -42.80 -17.01 -26.57
C ASN A 529 -41.55 -16.48 -27.28
N PRO A 530 -40.34 -16.69 -26.72
CA PRO A 530 -39.12 -16.09 -27.25
C PRO A 530 -38.75 -16.67 -28.62
N LEU A 531 -39.10 -17.92 -28.92
CA LEU A 531 -38.70 -18.62 -30.15
C LEU A 531 -39.35 -18.06 -31.42
N VAL A 532 -40.49 -17.35 -31.32
CA VAL A 532 -41.18 -16.77 -32.49
C VAL A 532 -40.41 -15.62 -33.13
N TRP A 533 -39.51 -14.99 -32.36
CA TRP A 533 -38.72 -13.84 -32.79
C TRP A 533 -37.48 -14.21 -33.61
N PHE A 534 -37.16 -15.50 -33.72
CA PHE A 534 -35.92 -15.98 -34.33
C PHE A 534 -36.17 -16.89 -35.52
N THR A 535 -35.37 -16.71 -36.57
CA THR A 535 -35.28 -17.67 -37.69
C THR A 535 -34.74 -19.01 -37.20
N LYS A 536 -34.90 -20.09 -37.99
CA LYS A 536 -34.48 -21.45 -37.63
C LYS A 536 -33.02 -21.50 -37.12
N GLU A 537 -32.13 -20.77 -37.78
CA GLU A 537 -30.69 -20.72 -37.47
C GLU A 537 -30.37 -19.95 -36.19
N LEU A 538 -31.20 -18.98 -35.80
CA LEU A 538 -31.01 -18.14 -34.61
C LEU A 538 -31.83 -18.59 -33.39
N LYS A 539 -32.63 -19.67 -33.52
CA LYS A 539 -33.47 -20.19 -32.42
C LYS A 539 -32.67 -20.59 -31.18
N TRP A 540 -31.36 -20.82 -31.30
CA TRP A 540 -30.50 -21.08 -30.15
C TRP A 540 -30.52 -19.91 -29.15
N ILE A 541 -30.68 -18.65 -29.58
CA ILE A 541 -30.78 -17.49 -28.68
C ILE A 541 -32.02 -17.61 -27.79
N GLY A 542 -33.18 -17.88 -28.38
CA GLY A 542 -34.43 -18.08 -27.63
C GLY A 542 -34.42 -19.34 -26.76
N LYS A 543 -33.75 -20.42 -27.19
CA LYS A 543 -33.54 -21.61 -26.36
C LYS A 543 -32.63 -21.31 -25.16
N LEU A 544 -31.59 -20.50 -25.35
CA LEU A 544 -30.68 -20.05 -24.29
C LEU A 544 -31.40 -19.17 -23.28
N TYR A 545 -32.23 -18.24 -23.76
CA TYR A 545 -33.11 -17.45 -22.89
C TYR A 545 -33.99 -18.36 -22.01
N ASN A 546 -34.68 -19.34 -22.60
CA ASN A 546 -35.48 -20.30 -21.84
C ASN A 546 -34.64 -21.09 -20.81
N SER A 547 -33.41 -21.47 -21.17
CA SER A 547 -32.50 -22.16 -20.24
C SER A 547 -32.09 -21.27 -19.06
N ILE A 548 -31.84 -19.97 -19.29
CA ILE A 548 -31.56 -19.00 -18.21
C ILE A 548 -32.75 -18.93 -17.26
N GLN A 549 -33.98 -18.79 -17.79
CA GLN A 549 -35.17 -18.71 -16.94
C GLN A 549 -35.47 -20.01 -16.17
N LEU A 550 -35.20 -21.16 -16.78
CA LEU A 550 -35.28 -22.45 -16.09
C LEU A 550 -34.29 -22.52 -14.94
N GLN A 551 -33.02 -22.18 -15.17
CA GLN A 551 -32.00 -22.18 -14.13
C GLN A 551 -32.23 -21.10 -13.06
N ARG A 552 -32.87 -19.98 -13.40
CA ARG A 552 -33.28 -18.97 -12.41
C ARG A 552 -34.19 -19.55 -11.33
N SER A 553 -35.09 -20.46 -11.70
CA SER A 553 -36.02 -21.10 -10.77
C SER A 553 -35.51 -22.41 -10.15
N SER A 554 -34.59 -23.11 -10.82
CA SER A 554 -34.14 -24.46 -10.40
C SER A 554 -32.71 -24.50 -9.83
N GLY A 555 -31.95 -23.40 -9.91
CA GLY A 555 -30.56 -23.32 -9.50
C GLY A 555 -29.60 -23.21 -10.70
N TYR A 556 -28.45 -22.56 -10.46
CA TYR A 556 -27.44 -22.34 -11.51
C TYR A 556 -26.56 -23.58 -11.72
N SER A 557 -26.39 -23.98 -12.97
CA SER A 557 -25.48 -25.04 -13.40
C SER A 557 -24.61 -24.52 -14.54
N HIS A 558 -23.31 -24.31 -14.24
CA HIS A 558 -22.30 -23.91 -15.23
C HIS A 558 -22.30 -24.86 -16.42
N THR A 559 -22.08 -26.15 -16.16
CA THR A 559 -21.96 -27.18 -17.20
C THR A 559 -23.17 -27.20 -18.11
N ASP A 560 -24.38 -27.18 -17.55
CA ASP A 560 -25.60 -27.18 -18.36
C ASP A 560 -25.73 -25.91 -19.21
N MET A 561 -25.32 -24.76 -18.68
CA MET A 561 -25.40 -23.48 -19.39
C MET A 561 -24.47 -23.45 -20.61
N PHE A 562 -23.26 -23.98 -20.50
CA PHE A 562 -22.29 -23.98 -21.60
C PHE A 562 -22.43 -25.17 -22.56
N ASP A 563 -22.87 -26.34 -22.08
CA ASP A 563 -23.17 -27.51 -22.91
C ASP A 563 -24.30 -27.22 -23.91
N ASN A 564 -25.20 -26.31 -23.57
CA ASN A 564 -26.27 -25.87 -24.44
C ASN A 564 -25.79 -25.38 -25.82
N PHE A 565 -24.61 -24.72 -25.89
CA PHE A 565 -24.06 -24.27 -27.17
C PHE A 565 -23.75 -25.46 -28.08
N HIS A 566 -23.09 -26.50 -27.56
CA HIS A 566 -22.80 -27.74 -28.29
C HIS A 566 -24.08 -28.55 -28.60
N LYS A 567 -25.07 -28.54 -27.69
CA LYS A 567 -26.36 -29.22 -27.90
C LYS A 567 -27.14 -28.62 -29.08
N TRP A 568 -26.97 -27.33 -29.38
CA TRP A 568 -27.73 -26.64 -30.43
C TRP A 568 -26.97 -26.47 -31.73
N ASP A 569 -25.64 -26.43 -31.66
CA ASP A 569 -24.74 -26.52 -32.80
C ASP A 569 -23.62 -27.53 -32.48
N PRO A 570 -23.75 -28.80 -32.91
CA PRO A 570 -22.75 -29.82 -32.66
C PRO A 570 -21.37 -29.54 -33.29
N GLU A 571 -21.29 -28.63 -34.26
CA GLU A 571 -20.05 -28.19 -34.89
C GLU A 571 -19.44 -26.96 -34.19
N PHE A 572 -20.09 -26.43 -33.15
CA PHE A 572 -19.60 -25.30 -32.39
C PHE A 572 -18.36 -25.69 -31.58
N ASP A 573 -17.23 -25.08 -31.95
CA ASP A 573 -15.98 -25.15 -31.18
C ASP A 573 -15.75 -23.81 -30.43
N PRO A 574 -15.82 -23.78 -29.09
CA PRO A 574 -15.60 -22.55 -28.31
C PRO A 574 -14.16 -22.01 -28.40
N THR A 575 -13.20 -22.85 -28.82
CA THR A 575 -11.78 -22.48 -28.93
C THR A 575 -11.45 -21.82 -30.27
N SER A 576 -12.27 -22.05 -31.29
CA SER A 576 -12.08 -21.47 -32.62
C SER A 576 -12.17 -19.93 -32.60
N PRO A 577 -11.39 -19.24 -33.46
CA PRO A 577 -11.30 -17.79 -33.45
C PRO A 577 -12.56 -17.11 -34.00
N ILE A 578 -12.80 -15.87 -33.57
CA ILE A 578 -13.78 -14.98 -34.22
C ILE A 578 -13.19 -14.57 -35.58
N THR A 579 -13.88 -14.94 -36.66
CA THR A 579 -13.46 -14.59 -38.02
C THR A 579 -13.73 -13.10 -38.24
N HIS A 580 -12.76 -12.41 -38.83
CA HIS A 580 -12.83 -10.97 -38.99
C HIS A 580 -12.02 -10.50 -40.20
N SER A 581 -12.29 -9.28 -40.63
CA SER A 581 -11.48 -8.54 -41.58
C SER A 581 -11.16 -7.15 -41.01
N VAL A 582 -10.05 -6.56 -41.43
CA VAL A 582 -9.66 -5.19 -41.06
C VAL A 582 -9.63 -4.37 -42.34
N ILE A 583 -10.51 -3.38 -42.43
CA ILE A 583 -10.61 -2.48 -43.58
C ILE A 583 -10.44 -1.05 -43.06
N GLU A 584 -9.50 -0.29 -43.63
CA GLU A 584 -9.22 1.09 -43.21
C GLU A 584 -8.99 1.23 -41.68
N ASN A 585 -8.29 0.25 -41.09
CA ASN A 585 -8.00 0.19 -39.66
C ASN A 585 -9.24 0.04 -38.75
N GLN A 586 -10.36 -0.42 -39.30
CA GLN A 586 -11.59 -0.74 -38.57
C GLN A 586 -11.88 -2.24 -38.62
N LEU A 587 -12.24 -2.80 -37.47
CA LEU A 587 -12.61 -4.22 -37.40
C LEU A 587 -14.02 -4.45 -37.96
N ARG A 588 -14.15 -5.47 -38.80
CA ARG A 588 -15.42 -6.03 -39.29
C ARG A 588 -15.51 -7.50 -38.89
N ILE A 589 -16.67 -7.90 -38.38
CA ILE A 589 -16.94 -9.27 -37.93
C ILE A 589 -18.08 -9.79 -38.79
N GLU A 590 -17.73 -10.48 -39.86
CA GLU A 590 -18.68 -10.95 -40.87
C GLU A 590 -19.33 -12.28 -40.52
#